data_AF-A0A497NGS6-F1
#
_entry.id   AF-A0A497NGS6-F1
#
_cell.length_a   1.000
_cell.length_b   1.000
_cell.length_c   1.000
_cell.angle_alpha   90.00
_cell.angle_beta   90.00
_cell.angle_gamma   90.00
#
_symmetry.space_group_name_H-M   'P 1'
#
loop_
_entity.id
_entity.type
_entity.pdbx_description
1 polymer ?
#
loop_
_entity_poly.entity_id
_entity_poly.type
_entity_poly.pdbx_seq_one_letter_code
_entity_poly.pdbx_strand_id
1 'polypeptide(L)' 'MDPYMGRIAFNIAILMLVLISVPLLFLERDSAEFVISVLALTFTLIFLLLVVWDVRRQAKKEMLGEKG' A
#
# COMPACT_ATOMS: atom_id res chain seq x y z
N MET A 1 -13.02 -8.21 1.26
CA MET A 1 -13.28 -7.48 0.00
C MET A 1 -13.52 -8.52 -1.08
N ASP A 2 -14.05 -8.13 -2.23
CA ASP A 2 -13.87 -8.95 -3.43
C ASP A 2 -12.35 -9.05 -3.69
N PRO A 3 -11.75 -10.22 -3.94
CA PRO A 3 -10.34 -10.37 -4.30
C PRO A 3 -9.88 -9.41 -5.40
N TYR A 4 -10.78 -9.05 -6.31
CA TYR A 4 -10.56 -8.05 -7.34
C TYR A 4 -10.29 -6.65 -6.77
N MET A 5 -11.09 -6.23 -5.78
CA MET A 5 -10.92 -4.91 -5.14
C MET A 5 -9.61 -4.83 -4.34
N GLY A 6 -9.17 -5.94 -3.74
CA GLY A 6 -7.87 -6.02 -3.07
C GLY A 6 -6.69 -5.85 -4.03
N ARG A 7 -6.77 -6.43 -5.24
CA ARG A 7 -5.76 -6.24 -6.30
C ARG A 7 -5.71 -4.80 -6.80
N ILE A 8 -6.87 -4.16 -6.99
CA ILE A 8 -6.93 -2.73 -7.38
C ILE A 8 -6.29 -1.86 -6.31
N ALA A 9 -6.66 -2.05 -5.04
CA ALA A 9 -6.10 -1.28 -3.93
C ALA A 9 -4.58 -1.44 -3.82
N PHE A 10 -4.06 -2.67 -4.05
CA PHE A 10 -2.62 -2.93 -4.09
C PHE A 10 -1.93 -2.17 -5.23
N ASN A 11 -2.47 -2.23 -6.46
CA ASN A 11 -1.90 -1.51 -7.59
C ASN A 11 -1.90 0.01 -7.39
N ILE A 12 -2.97 0.55 -6.82
CA ILE A 12 -3.05 1.99 -6.47
C ILE A 12 -2.00 2.34 -5.42
N ALA A 13 -1.84 1.51 -4.38
CA ALA A 13 -0.83 1.74 -3.34
C ALA A 13 0.60 1.72 -3.91
N ILE A 14 0.89 0.79 -4.83
CA ILE A 14 2.18 0.72 -5.53
C ILE A 14 2.41 1.97 -6.38
N LEU A 15 1.38 2.41 -7.12
CA LEU A 15 1.46 3.64 -7.91
C LEU A 15 1.76 4.86 -7.03
N MET A 16 1.03 5.02 -5.91
CA MET A 16 1.30 6.10 -4.95
C MET A 16 2.73 6.01 -4.39
N LEU A 17 3.21 4.82 -4.07
CA LEU A 17 4.55 4.62 -3.52
C LEU A 17 5.63 5.07 -4.52
N VAL A 18 5.47 4.73 -5.80
CA VAL A 18 6.36 5.21 -6.87
C VAL A 18 6.28 6.74 -7.02
N LEU A 19 5.08 7.31 -7.02
CA LEU A 19 4.90 8.75 -7.17
C LEU A 19 5.48 9.56 -6.00
N ILE A 20 5.40 9.04 -4.77
CA ILE A 20 5.94 9.70 -3.57
C ILE A 20 7.48 9.57 -3.51
N SER A 21 8.04 8.48 -4.02
CA SER A 21 9.49 8.25 -3.94
C SER A 21 10.30 9.09 -4.92
N VAL A 22 9.72 9.52 -6.06
CA VAL A 22 10.37 10.44 -7.00
C VAL A 22 10.74 11.79 -6.37
N PRO A 23 9.81 12.60 -5.81
CA PRO A 23 10.15 13.89 -5.23
C PRO A 23 11.09 13.77 -4.02
N LEU A 24 11.05 12.66 -3.28
CA LEU A 24 11.94 12.37 -2.17
C LEU A 24 13.43 12.35 -2.55
N LEU A 25 13.78 12.06 -3.81
CA LEU A 25 15.15 12.11 -4.31
C LEU A 25 15.64 13.53 -4.63
N PHE A 26 14.72 14.48 -4.85
CA PHE A 26 15.02 15.84 -5.29
C PHE A 26 14.75 16.91 -4.22
N LEU A 27 13.98 16.59 -3.17
CA LEU A 27 13.62 17.55 -2.12
C LEU A 27 14.73 17.78 -1.10
N GLU A 28 14.87 19.04 -0.70
CA GLU A 28 15.74 19.44 0.39
C GLU A 28 15.20 18.93 1.73
N ARG A 29 16.08 18.37 2.57
CA ARG A 29 15.71 17.71 3.83
C ARG A 29 15.09 18.65 4.87
N ASP A 30 15.41 19.93 4.83
CA ASP A 30 14.87 20.96 5.74
C ASP A 30 13.53 21.55 5.27
N SER A 31 13.01 21.10 4.12
CA SER A 31 11.74 21.56 3.60
C SER A 31 10.55 20.87 4.29
N ALA A 32 9.46 21.61 4.49
CA ALA A 32 8.20 21.03 4.96
C ALA A 32 7.67 19.94 4.00
N GLU A 33 7.94 20.09 2.71
CA GLU A 33 7.56 19.12 1.68
C GLU A 33 8.25 17.76 1.88
N PHE A 34 9.50 17.75 2.37
CA PHE A 34 10.23 16.52 2.64
C PHE A 34 9.58 15.76 3.79
N VAL A 35 9.25 16.46 4.88
CA VAL A 35 8.57 15.87 6.05
C VAL A 35 7.21 15.30 5.64
N ILE A 36 6.42 16.04 4.86
CA ILE A 36 5.11 15.59 4.37
C ILE A 36 5.28 14.34 3.48
N SER A 37 6.29 14.32 2.61
CA SER A 37 6.57 13.17 1.73
C SER A 37 6.97 11.93 2.51
N VAL A 38 7.76 12.07 3.59
CA VAL A 38 8.10 10.96 4.49
C VAL A 38 6.88 10.44 5.23
N LEU A 39 6.00 11.33 5.72
CA LEU A 39 4.75 10.93 6.36
C LEU A 39 3.84 10.20 5.37
N ALA A 40 3.65 10.74 4.17
CA ALA A 40 2.88 10.12 3.10
C ALA A 40 3.43 8.71 2.78
N LEU A 41 4.75 8.57 2.62
CA LEU A 41 5.40 7.28 2.39
C LEU A 41 5.09 6.28 3.51
N THR A 42 5.16 6.73 4.76
CA THR A 42 4.88 5.91 5.94
C THR A 42 3.44 5.42 5.95
N PHE A 43 2.47 6.30 5.70
CA PHE A 43 1.06 5.91 5.63
C PHE A 43 0.78 4.98 4.44
N THR A 44 1.39 5.23 3.29
CA THR A 44 1.27 4.35 2.12
C THR A 44 1.81 2.96 2.41
N LEU A 45 2.95 2.83 3.11
CA LEU A 45 3.50 1.54 3.51
C LEU A 45 2.58 0.80 4.48
N ILE A 46 2.04 1.48 5.49
CA ILE A 46 1.08 0.89 6.43
C ILE A 46 -0.16 0.41 5.68
N PHE A 47 -0.70 1.23 4.78
CA PHE A 47 -1.86 0.87 3.96
C PHE A 47 -1.57 -0.38 3.11
N LEU A 48 -0.40 -0.43 2.48
CA LEU A 48 0.02 -1.55 1.63
C LEU A 48 0.15 -2.85 2.44
N LEU A 49 0.72 -2.76 3.66
CA LEU A 49 0.77 -3.90 4.59
C LEU A 49 -0.62 -4.40 4.97
N LEU A 50 -1.56 -3.49 5.27
CA LEU A 50 -2.94 -3.84 5.60
C LEU A 50 -3.65 -4.50 4.42
N VAL A 51 -3.50 -3.97 3.20
CA VAL A 51 -4.09 -4.54 1.99
C VAL A 51 -3.52 -5.94 1.72
N VAL A 52 -2.20 -6.11 1.79
CA VAL A 52 -1.55 -7.42 1.60
C VAL A 52 -2.04 -8.41 2.65
N TRP A 53 -2.14 -7.99 3.90
CA TRP A 53 -2.66 -8.83 4.97
C TRP A 53 -4.12 -9.24 4.74
N ASP A 54 -4.97 -8.30 4.32
CA ASP A 54 -6.38 -8.55 4.05
C ASP A 54 -6.57 -9.50 2.85
N VAL A 55 -5.85 -9.28 1.75
CA VAL A 55 -5.86 -10.17 0.57
C VAL A 55 -5.38 -11.57 0.95
N ARG A 56 -4.29 -11.69 1.72
CA ARG A 56 -3.77 -12.99 2.18
C ARG A 56 -4.75 -13.70 3.11
N ARG A 57 -5.41 -12.96 3.99
CA ARG A 57 -6.43 -13.49 4.90
C ARG A 57 -7.64 -14.02 4.13
N GLN A 58 -8.06 -13.33 3.08
CA GLN A 58 -9.19 -13.73 2.23
C GLN A 58 -8.87 -14.97 1.40
N ALA A 59 -7.72 -14.99 0.73
CA ALA A 59 -7.27 -16.17 -0.02
C ALA A 59 -7.19 -17.43 0.86
N LYS A 60 -6.73 -17.29 2.10
CA LYS A 60 -6.70 -18.40 3.08
C LYS A 60 -8.10 -18.88 3.47
N LYS A 61 -9.07 -17.97 3.62
CA LYS A 61 -10.47 -18.32 3.95
C LYS A 61 -11.15 -19.05 2.78
N GLU A 62 -10.93 -18.59 1.56
CA GLU A 62 -11.48 -19.20 0.35
C GLU A 62 -10.97 -20.65 0.17
N MET A 63 -9.67 -20.88 0.35
CA MET A 63 -9.07 -22.24 0.33
C MET A 63 -9.56 -23.17 1.45
N LEU A 64 -10.01 -22.63 2.59
CA LEU A 64 -10.58 -23.42 3.69
C LEU A 64 -12.07 -23.72 3.47
N GLY A 65 -12.79 -22.86 2.73
CA GLY A 65 -14.18 -23.06 2.36
C GLY A 65 -14.40 -24.13 1.30
N GLU A 66 -13.44 -24.36 0.40
CA GLU A 66 -13.50 -25.45 -0.60
C GLU A 66 -13.22 -26.86 -0.02
N LYS A 67 -12.84 -26.96 1.26
CA LYS A 67 -12.51 -28.24 1.92
C LYS A 67 -13.59 -28.77 2.87
N GLY A 68 -14.77 -28.16 2.90
CA GLY A 68 -15.94 -28.62 3.67
C GLY A 68 -17.09 -29.01 2.76
#